data_AF-A0A1B6JFR2-F1
#
_entry.id   AF-A0A1B6JFR2-F1
#
_cell.length_a   1.000
_cell.length_b   1.000
_cell.length_c   1.000
_cell.angle_alpha   90.00
_cell.angle_beta   90.00
_cell.angle_gamma   90.00
#
_symmetry.space_group_name_H-M   'P 1'
#
loop_
_entity.id
_entity.type
_entity.pdbx_description
1 polymer ?
#
loop_
_entity_poly.entity_id
_entity_poly.type
_entity_poly.pdbx_seq_one_letter_code
_entity_poly.pdbx_strand_id
1 'polypeptide(L)'
;RILCITGDPSQDRSDCTVSSFDVSSVLPPGNNYAANLLRVKVTYNNRGKTCTQFMIVKSLIENNLLSKIFYRLFETEPVFYNTYLPEALKVNWNLPVPKPFFSPIPDVIVMEDISEMGYKLPDRCQMLDF
;
A
#
# COMPACT_ATOMS: atom_id res chain seq x y z
N ARG A 1 15.12 -13.74 3.28
CA ARG A 1 13.82 -13.13 3.66
C ARG A 1 13.71 -11.78 2.98
N ILE A 2 12.68 -11.63 2.16
CA ILE A 2 12.35 -10.38 1.45
C ILE A 2 11.59 -9.50 2.46
N LEU A 3 12.15 -8.33 2.80
CA LEU A 3 11.64 -7.43 3.86
C LEU A 3 10.16 -7.05 3.71
N CYS A 4 9.62 -7.13 2.50
CA CYS A 4 8.30 -6.60 2.16
C CYS A 4 7.11 -7.41 2.71
N ILE A 5 7.29 -8.70 3.05
CA ILE A 5 6.14 -9.58 3.41
C ILE A 5 5.86 -9.59 4.93
N THR A 6 6.86 -9.25 5.75
CA THR A 6 6.74 -9.36 7.23
C THR A 6 6.76 -8.01 7.95
N GLY A 7 7.14 -6.92 7.28
CA GLY A 7 7.10 -5.56 7.85
C GLY A 7 8.09 -5.29 8.99
N ASP A 8 8.93 -6.26 9.36
CA ASP A 8 9.88 -6.15 10.46
C ASP A 8 11.32 -6.49 10.01
N PRO A 9 12.25 -5.51 10.04
CA PRO A 9 13.66 -5.72 9.66
C PRO A 9 14.45 -6.55 10.70
N SER A 10 13.89 -6.85 11.87
CA SER A 10 14.60 -7.53 12.98
C SER A 10 14.43 -9.06 13.03
N GLN A 11 13.65 -9.68 12.13
CA GLN A 11 13.42 -11.14 12.15
C GLN A 11 14.26 -11.96 11.16
N ASP A 12 14.97 -12.95 11.71
CA ASP A 12 15.93 -13.89 11.08
C ASP A 12 15.43 -14.61 9.81
N ARG A 13 16.29 -14.85 8.80
CA ARG A 13 15.96 -15.32 7.43
C ARG A 13 15.32 -16.74 7.34
N SER A 14 14.07 -16.95 7.76
CA SER A 14 13.36 -18.23 7.57
C SER A 14 12.33 -18.26 6.41
N ASP A 15 12.50 -19.24 5.51
CA ASP A 15 11.56 -19.91 4.58
C ASP A 15 10.34 -19.14 4.06
N CYS A 16 10.54 -17.97 3.46
CA CYS A 16 9.48 -17.24 2.78
C CYS A 16 9.89 -16.88 1.35
N THR A 17 9.19 -17.43 0.36
CA THR A 17 9.51 -17.29 -1.07
C THR A 17 8.26 -16.88 -1.84
N VAL A 18 8.32 -15.78 -2.57
CA VAL A 18 7.25 -15.37 -3.48
C VAL A 18 7.18 -16.35 -4.64
N SER A 19 6.00 -16.92 -4.89
CA SER A 19 5.76 -17.82 -6.02
C SER A 19 5.20 -17.08 -7.24
N SER A 20 4.33 -16.09 -7.02
CA SER A 20 3.76 -15.27 -8.09
C SER A 20 3.19 -13.97 -7.55
N PHE A 21 2.94 -13.01 -8.45
CA PHE A 21 2.17 -11.82 -8.14
C PHE A 21 1.29 -11.42 -9.32
N ASP A 22 0.11 -10.88 -9.02
CA ASP A 22 -0.82 -10.29 -9.98
C ASP A 22 -0.97 -8.80 -9.68
N VAL A 23 -1.01 -7.97 -10.72
CA VAL A 23 -1.16 -6.51 -10.60
C VAL A 23 -2.35 -6.03 -11.43
N SER A 24 -3.19 -5.20 -10.83
CA SER A 24 -4.29 -4.53 -11.52
C SER A 24 -4.44 -3.08 -11.03
N SER A 25 -5.11 -2.24 -11.80
CA SER A 25 -5.42 -0.87 -11.35
C SER A 25 -6.56 -0.90 -10.33
N VAL A 26 -6.45 -0.12 -9.26
CA VAL A 26 -7.53 0.05 -8.27
C VAL A 26 -8.72 0.79 -8.89
N LEU A 27 -8.44 1.73 -9.79
CA LEU A 27 -9.43 2.59 -10.44
C LEU A 27 -9.38 2.44 -11.98
N PRO A 28 -10.49 2.69 -12.68
CA PRO A 28 -10.48 2.78 -14.13
C PRO A 28 -9.49 3.84 -14.64
N PRO A 29 -8.95 3.69 -15.87
CA PRO A 29 -8.14 4.71 -16.50
C PRO A 29 -8.83 6.09 -16.49
N GLY A 30 -8.08 7.14 -16.16
CA GLY A 30 -8.61 8.51 -16.08
C GLY A 30 -9.14 8.94 -14.70
N ASN A 31 -9.38 8.00 -13.78
CA ASN A 31 -9.80 8.32 -12.41
C ASN A 31 -8.63 8.53 -11.42
N ASN A 32 -7.40 8.27 -11.88
CA ASN A 32 -6.16 8.50 -11.15
C ASN A 32 -5.61 9.89 -11.52
N TYR A 33 -5.86 10.90 -10.69
CA TYR A 33 -5.48 12.30 -11.00
C TYR A 33 -3.97 12.56 -10.86
N ALA A 34 -3.35 12.04 -9.80
CA ALA A 34 -1.97 12.40 -9.46
C ALA A 34 -1.16 11.27 -8.80
N ALA A 35 -1.77 10.10 -8.62
CA ALA A 35 -1.11 8.92 -8.08
C ALA A 35 -1.52 7.68 -8.88
N ASN A 36 -0.57 6.77 -9.08
CA ASN A 36 -0.84 5.41 -9.51
C ASN A 36 -1.28 4.61 -8.29
N LEU A 37 -2.46 3.99 -8.38
CA LEU A 37 -2.99 3.07 -7.39
C LEU A 37 -3.08 1.69 -8.01
N LEU A 38 -2.22 0.79 -7.57
CA LEU A 38 -2.14 -0.59 -8.02
C LEU A 38 -2.60 -1.53 -6.92
N ARG A 39 -3.47 -2.46 -7.27
CA ARG A 39 -3.80 -3.62 -6.45
C ARG A 39 -2.82 -4.73 -6.80
N VAL A 40 -2.14 -5.24 -5.79
CA VAL A 40 -1.15 -6.31 -5.93
C VAL A 40 -1.59 -7.49 -5.07
N LYS A 41 -1.78 -8.65 -5.72
CA LYS A 41 -1.97 -9.93 -5.04
C LYS A 41 -0.66 -10.68 -5.09
N VAL A 42 -0.07 -10.99 -3.94
CA VAL A 42 1.16 -11.79 -3.85
C VAL A 42 0.82 -13.17 -3.32
N THR A 43 1.20 -14.19 -4.09
CA THR A 43 1.21 -15.58 -3.62
C THR A 43 2.62 -15.93 -3.18
N TYR A 44 2.76 -16.45 -1.97
CA TYR A 44 4.07 -16.80 -1.41
C TYR A 44 3.98 -18.09 -0.62
N ASN A 45 5.08 -18.85 -0.59
CA ASN A 45 5.24 -19.97 0.30
C ASN A 45 5.87 -19.49 1.61
N ASN A 46 5.29 -19.87 2.74
CA ASN A 46 5.83 -19.64 4.07
C ASN A 46 5.88 -20.97 4.82
N ARG A 47 7.10 -21.48 5.05
CA ARG A 47 7.33 -22.76 5.76
C ARG A 47 6.50 -23.92 5.18
N GLY A 48 6.47 -24.04 3.85
CA GLY A 48 5.73 -25.09 3.15
C GLY A 48 4.25 -24.80 2.92
N LYS A 49 3.69 -23.72 3.50
CA LYS A 49 2.29 -23.32 3.29
C LYS A 49 2.19 -22.24 2.23
N THR A 50 1.30 -22.43 1.26
CA THR A 50 0.94 -21.38 0.30
C THR A 50 0.03 -20.36 0.98
N CYS A 51 0.44 -19.10 0.91
CA CYS A 51 -0.25 -17.95 1.47
C CYS A 51 -0.52 -16.92 0.37
N THR A 52 -1.54 -16.10 0.58
CA THR A 52 -1.91 -14.99 -0.31
C THR A 52 -1.99 -13.72 0.52
N GLN A 53 -1.43 -12.62 0.01
CA GLN A 53 -1.55 -11.27 0.58
C GLN A 53 -2.03 -10.31 -0.50
N PHE A 54 -3.05 -9.51 -0.17
CA PHE A 54 -3.52 -8.40 -1.01
C PHE A 54 -2.98 -7.08 -0.45
N MET A 55 -2.46 -6.25 -1.33
CA MET A 55 -1.87 -4.96 -1.00
C MET A 55 -2.29 -3.90 -2.02
N ILE A 56 -2.37 -2.65 -1.57
CA ILE A 56 -2.41 -1.48 -2.43
C ILE A 56 -1.01 -0.86 -2.45
N VAL A 57 -0.51 -0.63 -3.65
CA VAL A 57 0.73 0.13 -3.91
C VAL A 57 0.31 1.48 -4.47
N LYS A 58 0.65 2.55 -3.74
CA LYS A 58 0.42 3.93 -4.15
C LYS A 58 1.77 4.60 -4.45
N SER A 59 1.86 5.24 -5.61
CA SER A 59 3.03 6.02 -6.01
C SER A 59 2.60 7.25 -6.81
N LEU A 60 3.46 8.27 -6.86
CA LEU A 60 3.19 9.47 -7.64
C LEU A 60 3.40 9.22 -9.13
N ILE A 61 2.62 9.93 -9.95
CA ILE A 61 2.89 10.00 -11.39
C ILE A 61 3.98 11.05 -11.59
N GLU A 62 5.23 10.61 -11.73
CA GLU A 62 6.35 11.48 -12.06
C GLU A 62 6.05 12.20 -13.41
N ASN A 63 5.99 13.53 -13.39
CA ASN A 63 5.88 14.44 -14.55
C ASN A 63 4.50 14.92 -15.04
N ASN A 64 3.43 14.88 -14.26
CA ASN A 64 2.21 15.62 -14.63
C ASN A 64 2.17 17.03 -13.99
N LEU A 65 1.55 18.02 -14.65
CA LEU A 65 1.43 19.39 -14.14
C LEU A 65 0.81 19.44 -12.73
N LEU A 66 -0.11 18.51 -12.46
CA LEU A 66 -0.79 18.37 -11.17
C LEU A 66 0.16 17.93 -10.04
N SER A 67 1.13 17.07 -10.30
CA SER A 67 2.13 16.60 -9.33
C SER A 67 2.97 17.76 -8.79
N LYS A 68 3.24 18.77 -9.63
CA LYS A 68 3.95 20.00 -9.22
C LYS A 68 3.08 20.91 -8.34
N ILE A 69 1.77 20.95 -8.57
CA ILE A 69 0.83 21.76 -7.79
C ILE A 69 0.56 21.13 -6.41
N PHE A 70 0.43 19.80 -6.38
CA PHE A 70 0.11 19.03 -5.16
C PHE A 70 1.37 18.50 -4.45
N TYR A 71 2.56 18.90 -4.87
CA TYR A 71 3.86 18.39 -4.38
C TYR A 71 3.97 18.35 -2.86
N ARG A 72 3.50 19.39 -2.15
CA ARG A 72 3.54 19.44 -0.67
C ARG A 72 2.67 18.38 0.02
N LEU A 73 1.47 18.08 -0.53
CA LEU A 73 0.62 17.01 0.00
C LEU A 73 1.30 15.66 -0.19
N PHE A 74 2.02 15.52 -1.30
CA PHE A 74 2.71 14.29 -1.66
C PHE A 74 4.04 14.06 -0.94
N GLU A 75 4.70 15.08 -0.40
CA GLU A 75 5.83 14.89 0.51
C GLU A 75 5.36 14.36 1.88
N THR A 76 4.19 14.80 2.35
CA THR A 76 3.71 14.44 3.69
C THR A 76 3.15 13.02 3.77
N GLU A 77 2.53 12.54 2.70
CA GLU A 77 1.80 11.28 2.71
C GLU A 77 2.74 10.06 2.88
N PRO A 78 3.81 9.88 2.07
CA PRO A 78 4.75 8.78 2.27
C PRO A 78 5.42 8.85 3.65
N VAL A 79 5.77 10.04 4.13
CA VAL A 79 6.35 10.22 5.47
C VAL A 79 5.38 9.75 6.56
N PHE A 80 4.09 10.09 6.44
CA PHE A 80 3.07 9.62 7.36
C PHE A 80 2.97 8.09 7.39
N TYR A 81 2.78 7.46 6.23
CA TYR A 81 2.56 6.01 6.16
C TYR A 81 3.81 5.16 6.39
N ASN A 82 4.98 5.64 5.97
CA ASN A 82 6.24 4.88 6.07
C ASN A 82 6.97 5.14 7.39
N THR A 83 6.72 6.27 8.07
CA THR A 83 7.44 6.63 9.33
C THR A 83 6.51 6.76 10.52
N TYR A 84 5.49 7.61 10.46
CA TYR A 84 4.66 7.92 11.65
C TYR A 84 3.68 6.81 12.00
N LEU A 85 2.96 6.28 11.01
CA LEU A 85 1.93 5.27 11.22
C LEU A 85 2.48 3.97 11.85
N PRO A 86 3.64 3.42 11.39
CA PRO A 86 4.25 2.26 12.05
C PRO A 86 4.55 2.49 13.53
N GLU A 87 5.06 3.68 13.91
CA GLU A 87 5.31 4.02 15.31
C GLU A 87 4.01 4.17 16.11
N ALA A 88 2.97 4.77 15.52
CA ALA A 88 1.66 4.89 16.15
C ALA A 88 1.03 3.50 16.43
N LEU A 89 1.19 2.55 15.51
CA LEU A 89 0.70 1.17 15.65
C LEU A 89 1.43 0.38 16.74
N LYS A 90 2.68 0.74 17.08
CA LYS A 90 3.38 0.16 18.25
C LYS A 90 2.72 0.57 19.57
N VAL A 91 2.16 1.77 19.63
CA VAL A 91 1.45 2.29 20.81
C VAL A 91 0.03 1.76 20.87
N ASN A 92 -0.68 1.76 19.74
CA ASN A 92 -2.03 1.21 19.62
C ASN A 92 -2.17 0.39 18.33
N TRP A 93 -2.11 -0.93 18.47
CA TRP A 93 -2.18 -1.85 17.34
C TRP A 93 -3.59 -1.99 16.72
N ASN A 94 -4.63 -1.49 17.40
CA ASN A 94 -6.03 -1.65 17.01
C ASN A 94 -6.64 -0.36 16.43
N LEU A 95 -5.81 0.46 15.77
CA LEU A 95 -6.29 1.63 15.04
C LEU A 95 -7.08 1.18 13.80
N PRO A 96 -8.20 1.85 13.44
CA PRO A 96 -9.02 1.51 12.28
C PRO A 96 -8.38 2.05 10.99
N VAL A 97 -7.17 1.59 10.67
CA VAL A 97 -6.34 2.04 9.55
C VAL A 97 -5.81 0.81 8.79
N PRO A 98 -5.63 0.89 7.46
CA PRO A 98 -4.95 -0.15 6.71
C PRO A 98 -3.54 -0.38 7.26
N LYS A 99 -3.13 -1.64 7.42
CA LYS A 99 -1.78 -1.96 7.90
C LYS A 99 -0.74 -1.53 6.86
N PRO A 100 0.25 -0.71 7.23
CA PRO A 100 1.35 -0.36 6.33
C PRO A 100 2.32 -1.54 6.19
N PHE A 101 2.87 -1.70 4.99
CA PHE A 101 3.99 -2.60 4.71
C PHE A 101 5.23 -1.77 4.39
N PHE A 102 6.41 -2.29 4.75
CA PHE A 102 7.66 -1.62 4.42
C PHE A 102 7.85 -1.52 2.89
N SER A 103 8.13 -0.31 2.42
CA SER A 103 8.59 -0.04 1.07
C SER A 103 10.07 0.36 1.08
N PRO A 104 10.93 -0.27 0.27
CA PRO A 104 12.31 0.20 0.08
C PRO A 104 12.39 1.46 -0.78
N ILE A 105 11.29 1.88 -1.42
CA ILE A 105 11.21 3.06 -2.26
C ILE A 105 10.54 4.18 -1.44
N PRO A 106 11.24 5.30 -1.16
CA PRO A 106 10.78 6.32 -0.21
C PRO A 106 9.38 6.88 -0.48
N ASP A 107 9.08 7.17 -1.75
CA ASP A 107 7.82 7.82 -2.19
C ASP A 107 6.73 6.82 -2.58
N VAL A 108 6.94 5.54 -2.26
CA VAL A 108 5.96 4.48 -2.50
C VAL A 108 5.38 4.05 -1.16
N ILE A 109 4.06 4.00 -1.12
CA ILE A 109 3.30 3.53 0.02
C ILE A 109 2.76 2.15 -0.33
N VAL A 110 2.95 1.19 0.57
CA VAL A 110 2.37 -0.15 0.46
C VAL A 110 1.50 -0.37 1.68
N MET A 111 0.24 -0.74 1.47
CA MET A 111 -0.73 -0.92 2.55
C MET A 111 -1.67 -2.10 2.29
N GLU A 112 -2.34 -2.57 3.33
CA GLU A 112 -3.37 -3.61 3.24
C GLU A 112 -4.50 -3.21 2.30
N ASP A 113 -4.93 -4.14 1.45
CA ASP A 113 -6.13 -3.96 0.66
C ASP A 113 -7.37 -4.32 1.48
N ILE A 114 -8.07 -3.30 1.95
CA ILE A 114 -9.28 -3.45 2.77
C ILE A 114 -10.55 -3.69 1.93
N SER A 115 -10.46 -3.80 0.60
CA SER A 115 -11.65 -4.04 -0.22
C SER A 115 -12.29 -5.40 0.05
N GLU A 116 -11.48 -6.39 0.44
CA GLU A 116 -11.96 -7.72 0.85
C GLU A 116 -12.83 -7.66 2.11
N MET A 117 -12.67 -6.61 2.94
CA MET A 117 -13.51 -6.37 4.12
C MET A 117 -14.80 -5.60 3.77
N GLY A 118 -15.07 -5.36 2.48
CA GLY A 118 -16.26 -4.67 2.00
C GLY A 118 -16.14 -3.15 1.91
N TYR A 119 -14.97 -2.58 2.24
CA TYR A 119 -14.72 -1.15 2.04
C TYR A 119 -14.67 -0.84 0.54
N LYS A 120 -15.45 0.14 0.12
CA LYS A 120 -15.49 0.61 -1.27
C LYS A 120 -15.09 2.07 -1.29
N LEU A 121 -14.31 2.45 -2.31
CA LEU A 121 -14.12 3.86 -2.59
C LEU A 121 -15.48 4.39 -3.09
N PRO A 122 -16.08 5.38 -2.40
CA PRO A 122 -17.35 5.93 -2.81
C PRO A 122 -17.27 6.61 -4.19
N ASP A 123 -18.38 6.60 -4.93
CA ASP A 123 -18.44 7.16 -6.27
C ASP A 123 -18.41 8.70 -6.21
N ARG A 124 -17.37 9.27 -6.79
CA ARG A 124 -17.19 10.73 -6.88
C ARG A 124 -18.27 11.40 -7.73
N CYS A 125 -18.77 10.70 -8.74
CA CYS A 125 -19.87 11.21 -9.58
C CYS A 125 -21.18 11.31 -8.80
N GLN A 126 -21.28 10.61 -7.67
CA GLN A 126 -22.42 10.67 -6.75
C GLN A 126 -22.15 11.61 -5.57
N MET A 127 -21.01 12.32 -5.56
CA MET A 127 -20.58 13.21 -4.47
C MET A 127 -20.47 12.50 -3.12
N LEU A 128 -20.18 11.20 -3.12
CA LEU A 128 -20.06 10.39 -1.90
C LEU A 128 -18.62 10.38 -1.34
N ASP A 129 -17.72 11.15 -1.94
CA ASP A 129 -16.30 11.28 -1.57
C ASP A 129 -15.96 12.60 -0.86
N PHE A 130 -16.97 13.34 -0.38
CA PHE A 130 -16.85 14.58 0.40
C PHE A 130 -17.18 14.37 1.89
#